data_AF-A0A920MYE2-F1
#
_entry.id   AF-A0A920MYE2-F1
#
_cell.length_a   1.000
_cell.length_b   1.000
_cell.length_c   1.000
_cell.angle_alpha   90.00
_cell.angle_beta   90.00
_cell.angle_gamma   90.00
#
_symmetry.space_group_name_H-M   'P 1'
#
loop_
_entity.id
_entity.type
_entity.pdbx_description
1 polymer ?
#
loop_
_entity_poly.entity_id
_entity_poly.type
_entity_poly.pdbx_seq_one_letter_code
_entity_poly.pdbx_strand_id
1 'polypeptide(L)'
;MLREQNGSLLVDDIHVPSEGLPGSLKQQFERLVPVLGFRQAIVAGDTSAVAGFSSSEFNRLVWSQVGDRLPARAARVGRFLDPRVSRIHVTDKDREEVLLGDRRFGARVILVAESHRFRVDDIELLAGEPASGDRPTWLKQELRLDVARPQNRRPAAGATDAPKAAKKTPLSDAPFPGATPDVPAGPNGR
;
A
#
# COMPACT_ATOMS: atom_id res chain seq x y z
N MET A 1 32.65 -7.81 21.63
CA MET A 1 33.44 -8.86 22.34
C MET A 1 34.26 -9.61 21.30
N LEU A 2 35.53 -9.94 21.58
CA LEU A 2 36.33 -10.81 20.73
C LEU A 2 36.21 -12.26 21.21
N ARG A 3 36.10 -13.21 20.28
CA ARG A 3 36.08 -14.65 20.58
C ARG A 3 37.08 -15.36 19.68
N GLU A 4 37.94 -16.17 20.25
CA GLU A 4 38.84 -17.03 19.47
C GLU A 4 38.08 -18.33 19.10
N GLN A 5 38.04 -18.67 17.81
CA GLN A 5 37.58 -19.96 17.31
C GLN A 5 38.57 -20.47 16.27
N ASN A 6 39.06 -21.70 16.43
CA ASN A 6 39.96 -22.37 15.48
C ASN A 6 41.20 -21.54 15.09
N GLY A 7 41.82 -20.86 16.07
CA GLY A 7 42.99 -20.01 15.84
C GLY A 7 42.71 -18.69 15.10
N SER A 8 41.43 -18.37 14.86
CA SER A 8 40.98 -17.11 14.28
C SER A 8 40.30 -16.24 15.33
N LEU A 9 40.70 -14.98 15.40
CA LEU A 9 40.11 -13.97 16.27
C LEU A 9 38.83 -13.43 15.59
N LEU A 10 37.66 -13.79 16.12
CA LEU A 10 36.36 -13.34 15.61
C LEU A 10 35.86 -12.15 16.42
N VAL A 11 35.39 -11.11 15.73
CA VAL A 11 34.72 -9.97 16.34
C VAL A 11 33.22 -10.25 16.36
N ASP A 12 32.66 -10.49 17.56
CA ASP A 12 31.23 -10.78 17.74
C ASP A 12 30.39 -9.49 17.76
N ASP A 13 30.96 -8.40 18.27
CA ASP A 13 30.26 -7.12 18.35
C ASP A 13 31.22 -5.94 18.49
N ILE A 14 30.86 -4.84 17.82
CA ILE A 14 31.59 -3.58 17.78
C ILE A 14 30.76 -2.55 18.55
N HIS A 15 31.37 -1.93 19.55
CA HIS A 15 30.75 -0.87 20.32
C HIS A 15 31.22 0.48 19.81
N VAL A 16 30.27 1.34 19.43
CA VAL A 16 30.49 2.70 18.95
C VAL A 16 29.73 3.66 19.87
N PRO A 17 30.36 4.71 20.40
CA PRO A 17 29.64 5.76 21.10
C PRO A 17 28.66 6.44 20.15
N SER A 18 27.37 6.30 20.40
CA SER A 18 26.32 6.86 19.57
C SER A 18 25.23 7.50 20.42
N GLU A 19 24.83 8.72 20.08
CA GLU A 19 23.66 9.36 20.68
C GLU A 19 22.39 8.91 19.97
N GLY A 20 21.40 8.43 20.73
CA GLY A 20 20.10 8.03 20.20
C GLY A 20 20.08 6.69 19.45
N LEU A 21 21.20 5.97 19.37
CA LEU A 21 21.28 4.60 18.86
C LEU A 21 21.92 3.69 19.92
N PRO A 22 21.57 2.38 19.94
CA PRO A 22 22.28 1.39 20.74
C PRO A 22 23.78 1.44 20.44
N GLY A 23 24.63 1.43 21.48
CA GLY A 23 26.08 1.49 21.28
C GLY A 23 26.67 0.28 20.56
N SER A 24 25.94 -0.84 20.51
CA SER A 24 26.33 -2.06 19.80
C SER A 24 25.88 -2.03 18.33
N LEU A 25 26.80 -2.20 17.38
CA LEU A 25 26.45 -2.32 15.96
C LEU A 25 25.59 -3.56 15.69
N LYS A 26 25.83 -4.66 16.38
CA LYS A 26 24.99 -5.86 16.28
C LYS A 26 23.54 -5.54 16.63
N GLN A 27 23.33 -4.85 17.75
CA GLN A 27 21.99 -4.43 18.16
C GLN A 27 21.37 -3.50 17.13
N GLN A 28 22.11 -2.51 16.61
CA GLN A 28 21.62 -1.65 15.54
C GLN A 28 21.16 -2.46 14.32
N PHE A 29 22.00 -3.36 13.80
CA PHE A 29 21.66 -4.17 12.62
C PHE A 29 20.47 -5.09 12.83
N GLU A 30 20.30 -5.68 14.01
CA GLU A 30 19.13 -6.51 14.34
C GLU A 30 17.80 -5.76 14.15
N ARG A 31 17.77 -4.43 14.36
CA ARG A 31 16.58 -3.59 14.15
C ARG A 31 16.50 -3.08 12.72
N LEU A 32 17.63 -2.77 12.09
CA LEU A 32 17.66 -2.18 10.75
C LEU A 32 17.41 -3.19 9.63
N VAL A 33 17.92 -4.42 9.76
CA VAL A 33 17.72 -5.47 8.76
C VAL A 33 16.24 -5.69 8.43
N PRO A 34 15.31 -5.88 9.39
CA PRO A 34 13.90 -6.07 9.05
C PRO A 34 13.25 -4.83 8.43
N VAL A 35 13.66 -3.62 8.83
CA VAL A 35 13.14 -2.37 8.26
C VAL A 35 13.57 -2.20 6.80
N LEU A 36 14.85 -2.42 6.52
CA LEU A 36 15.41 -2.35 5.17
C LEU A 36 14.87 -3.46 4.26
N GLY A 37 14.73 -4.68 4.79
CA GLY A 37 14.12 -5.81 4.10
C GLY A 37 12.65 -5.53 3.74
N PHE A 38 11.87 -5.01 4.69
CA PHE A 38 10.49 -4.59 4.45
C PHE A 38 10.41 -3.53 3.34
N ARG A 39 11.25 -2.48 3.41
CA ARG A 39 11.32 -1.46 2.35
C ARG A 39 11.63 -2.07 0.99
N GLN A 40 12.65 -2.92 0.89
CA GLN A 40 13.04 -3.53 -0.37
C GLN A 40 11.90 -4.37 -0.95
N ALA A 41 11.21 -5.14 -0.12
CA ALA A 41 10.06 -5.94 -0.54
C ALA A 41 8.89 -5.08 -1.05
N ILE A 42 8.60 -3.95 -0.38
CA ILE A 42 7.62 -2.97 -0.83
C ILE A 42 7.99 -2.38 -2.19
N VAL A 43 9.25 -1.97 -2.37
CA VAL A 43 9.74 -1.40 -3.63
C VAL A 43 9.71 -2.43 -4.77
N ALA A 44 10.01 -3.69 -4.48
CA ALA A 44 9.93 -4.79 -5.44
C ALA A 44 8.48 -5.23 -5.73
N GLY A 45 7.50 -4.80 -4.93
CA GLY A 45 6.12 -5.25 -5.03
C GLY A 45 5.92 -6.72 -4.63
N ASP A 46 6.86 -7.30 -3.86
CA ASP A 46 6.83 -8.69 -3.43
C ASP A 46 6.07 -8.82 -2.09
N THR A 47 4.77 -9.08 -2.18
CA THR A 47 3.90 -9.23 -1.00
C THR A 47 4.34 -10.37 -0.08
N SER A 48 4.92 -11.44 -0.62
CA SER A 48 5.40 -12.58 0.19
C SER A 48 6.60 -12.18 1.04
N ALA A 49 7.57 -11.50 0.42
CA ALA A 49 8.72 -10.95 1.15
C ALA A 49 8.29 -9.89 2.17
N VAL A 50 7.33 -9.03 1.84
CA VAL A 50 6.77 -8.04 2.79
C VAL A 50 6.19 -8.72 4.02
N ALA A 51 5.38 -9.77 3.84
CA ALA A 51 4.81 -10.54 4.94
C ALA A 51 5.89 -11.23 5.80
N GLY A 52 7.00 -11.64 5.18
CA GLY A 52 8.16 -12.20 5.85
C GLY A 52 8.90 -11.22 6.77
N PHE A 53 8.73 -9.90 6.60
CA PHE A 53 9.29 -8.86 7.48
C PHE A 53 8.26 -8.21 8.41
N SER A 54 6.98 -8.48 8.21
CA SER A 54 5.88 -7.98 9.04
C SER A 54 5.59 -8.84 10.26
N SER A 55 4.99 -8.24 11.29
CA SER A 55 4.48 -8.91 12.48
C SER A 55 3.32 -9.84 12.14
N SER A 56 3.07 -10.82 13.00
CA SER A 56 1.94 -11.75 12.85
C SER A 56 0.59 -11.00 12.81
N GLU A 57 0.47 -9.93 13.60
CA GLU A 57 -0.75 -9.11 13.62
C GLU A 57 -0.93 -8.29 12.33
N PHE A 58 0.13 -7.67 11.82
CA PHE A 58 0.09 -6.91 10.57
C PHE A 58 -0.21 -7.84 9.38
N ASN A 59 0.40 -9.03 9.35
CA ASN A 59 0.07 -10.10 8.41
C ASN A 59 -1.42 -10.45 8.44
N ARG A 60 -1.97 -10.67 9.63
CA ARG A 60 -3.40 -11.01 9.78
C ARG A 60 -4.31 -9.89 9.27
N LEU A 61 -4.01 -8.63 9.57
CA LEU A 61 -4.91 -7.51 9.28
C LEU A 61 -4.83 -7.01 7.83
N VAL A 62 -3.67 -7.12 7.20
CA VAL A 62 -3.42 -6.53 5.89
C VAL A 62 -3.03 -7.59 4.87
N TRP A 63 -1.88 -8.22 5.05
CA TRP A 63 -1.29 -9.05 3.99
C TRP A 63 -2.10 -10.31 3.67
N SER A 64 -2.81 -10.88 4.65
CA SER A 64 -3.73 -12.01 4.44
C SER A 64 -4.89 -11.70 3.50
N GLN A 65 -5.19 -10.41 3.29
CA GLN A 65 -6.34 -9.96 2.51
C GLN A 65 -5.97 -9.49 1.10
N VAL A 66 -4.70 -9.13 0.85
CA VAL A 66 -4.32 -8.45 -0.41
C VAL A 66 -3.87 -9.41 -1.53
N GLY A 67 -3.74 -10.71 -1.26
CA GLY A 67 -3.27 -11.68 -2.25
C GLY A 67 -1.93 -11.29 -2.87
N ASP A 68 -1.77 -11.50 -4.18
CA ASP A 68 -0.49 -11.30 -4.88
C ASP A 68 -0.18 -9.84 -5.26
N ARG A 69 -1.10 -8.89 -5.04
CA ARG A 69 -0.89 -7.49 -5.45
C ARG A 69 -0.76 -6.58 -4.25
N LEU A 70 0.35 -5.84 -4.20
CA LEU A 70 0.58 -4.83 -3.17
C LEU A 70 -0.44 -3.67 -3.30
N PRO A 71 -1.05 -3.18 -2.20
CA PRO A 71 -1.90 -1.98 -2.27
C PRO A 71 -1.11 -0.77 -2.78
N ALA A 72 -1.72 0.05 -3.64
CA ALA A 72 -1.06 1.25 -4.19
C ALA A 72 -0.59 2.23 -3.09
N ARG A 73 -1.28 2.23 -1.93
CA ARG A 73 -0.89 3.00 -0.75
C ARG A 73 0.41 2.48 -0.13
N ALA A 74 0.61 1.17 -0.07
CA ALA A 74 1.83 0.56 0.44
C ALA A 74 3.04 0.90 -0.44
N ALA A 75 2.87 0.94 -1.77
CA ALA A 75 3.95 1.30 -2.69
C ALA A 75 4.51 2.73 -2.46
N ARG A 76 3.67 3.65 -1.97
CA ARG A 76 4.09 5.05 -1.67
C ARG A 76 4.90 5.17 -0.38
N VAL A 77 4.95 4.14 0.45
CA VAL A 77 5.68 4.12 1.74
C VAL A 77 7.17 3.96 1.53
N GLY A 78 7.60 3.23 0.49
CA GLY A 78 9.01 2.90 0.26
C GLY A 78 9.95 4.12 0.27
N ARG A 79 9.47 5.27 -0.21
CA ARG A 79 10.23 6.54 -0.22
C ARG A 79 10.44 7.16 1.17
N PHE A 80 9.52 6.93 2.11
CA PHE A 80 9.62 7.46 3.48
C PHE A 80 10.46 6.55 4.40
N LEU A 81 10.76 5.33 3.95
CA LEU A 81 11.68 4.39 4.62
C LEU A 81 13.12 4.52 4.11
N ASP A 82 13.37 5.38 3.12
CA ASP A 82 14.70 5.67 2.57
C ASP A 82 15.61 6.52 3.48
N PRO A 83 15.10 7.45 4.32
CA PRO A 83 15.95 8.29 5.15
C PRO A 83 16.84 7.50 6.12
N ARG A 84 18.01 8.08 6.43
CA ARG A 84 18.94 7.50 7.42
C ARG A 84 18.27 7.33 8.78
N VAL A 85 18.70 6.31 9.49
CA VAL A 85 18.25 6.03 10.86
C VAL A 85 18.72 7.15 11.76
N SER A 86 17.76 7.79 12.42
CA SER A 86 18.01 8.94 13.28
C SER A 86 17.97 8.56 14.75
N ARG A 87 17.13 7.58 15.13
CA ARG A 87 17.00 7.14 16.51
C ARG A 87 16.44 5.73 16.59
N ILE A 88 16.89 4.97 17.57
CA ILE A 88 16.27 3.70 17.98
C ILE A 88 15.95 3.84 19.47
N HIS A 89 14.66 3.77 19.81
CA HIS A 89 14.18 3.87 21.17
C HIS A 89 13.56 2.54 21.59
N VAL A 90 13.98 2.04 22.73
CA VAL A 90 13.39 0.83 23.33
C VAL A 90 12.25 1.31 24.22
N THR A 91 11.01 1.11 23.78
CA THR A 91 9.83 1.59 24.50
C THR A 91 9.38 0.57 25.56
N ASP A 92 9.32 -0.71 25.19
CA ASP A 92 8.88 -1.81 26.04
C ASP A 92 9.75 -3.06 25.82
N LYS A 93 9.57 -4.11 26.65
CA LYS A 93 10.37 -5.34 26.57
C LYS A 93 10.35 -6.01 25.19
N ASP A 94 9.22 -5.94 24.50
CA ASP A 94 9.01 -6.60 23.21
C ASP A 94 8.68 -5.63 22.07
N ARG A 95 8.66 -4.31 22.33
CA ARG A 95 8.35 -3.26 21.36
C ARG A 95 9.45 -2.21 21.32
N GLU A 96 9.97 -1.99 20.12
CA GLU A 96 11.00 -1.00 19.86
C GLU A 96 10.58 -0.05 18.74
N GLU A 97 11.04 1.19 18.81
CA GLU A 97 10.73 2.24 17.85
C GLU A 97 11.98 2.65 17.09
N VAL A 98 11.93 2.57 15.77
CA VAL A 98 12.98 3.05 14.87
C VAL A 98 12.49 4.30 14.16
N LEU A 99 13.17 5.41 14.40
CA LEU A 99 12.93 6.67 13.70
C LEU A 99 13.88 6.79 12.50
N LEU A 100 13.31 6.91 11.32
CA LEU A 100 14.01 7.17 10.07
C LEU A 100 13.78 8.63 9.68
N GLY A 101 14.85 9.36 9.37
CA GLY A 101 14.78 10.74 8.90
C GLY A 101 14.43 11.74 10.00
N ASP A 102 13.65 12.75 9.67
CA ASP A 102 13.27 13.82 10.60
C ASP A 102 11.76 14.05 10.64
N ARG A 103 11.32 15.09 11.35
CA ARG A 103 9.89 15.45 11.45
C ARG A 103 9.31 15.96 10.13
N ARG A 104 10.14 16.38 9.17
CA ARG A 104 9.72 16.91 7.87
C ARG A 104 9.58 15.79 6.83
N PHE A 105 10.47 14.81 6.89
CA PHE A 105 10.46 13.68 5.99
C PHE A 105 11.09 12.46 6.65
N GLY A 106 10.26 11.47 6.94
CA GLY A 106 10.69 10.29 7.67
C GLY A 106 9.58 9.28 7.91
N ALA A 107 9.91 8.31 8.74
CA ALA A 107 8.96 7.32 9.22
C ALA A 107 9.33 6.91 10.65
N ARG A 108 8.32 6.67 11.47
CA ARG A 108 8.48 5.96 12.73
C ARG A 108 8.00 4.53 12.52
N VAL A 109 8.91 3.59 12.69
CA VAL A 109 8.65 2.17 12.50
C VAL A 109 8.58 1.51 13.86
N ILE A 110 7.46 0.86 14.15
CA ILE A 110 7.28 0.06 15.35
C ILE A 110 7.72 -1.37 15.03
N LEU A 111 8.71 -1.84 15.76
CA LEU A 111 9.21 -3.20 15.73
C LEU A 111 8.66 -3.98 16.92
N VAL A 112 8.30 -5.24 16.68
CA VAL A 112 7.98 -6.22 17.72
C VAL A 112 8.97 -7.37 17.69
N ALA A 113 9.38 -7.84 18.86
CA ALA A 113 10.21 -9.03 18.99
C ALA A 113 9.31 -10.28 18.94
N GLU A 114 9.33 -11.00 17.83
CA GLU A 114 8.61 -12.26 17.65
C GLU A 114 9.60 -13.38 17.32
N SER A 115 9.53 -14.50 18.07
CA SER A 115 10.40 -15.66 17.84
C SER A 115 11.90 -15.33 17.77
N HIS A 116 12.38 -14.46 18.66
CA HIS A 116 13.77 -13.98 18.71
C HIS A 116 14.22 -13.15 17.49
N ARG A 117 13.27 -12.60 16.71
CA ARG A 117 13.55 -11.71 15.58
C ARG A 117 12.66 -10.47 15.65
N PHE A 118 13.21 -9.33 15.23
CA PHE A 118 12.42 -8.11 15.09
C PHE A 118 11.59 -8.16 13.80
N ARG A 119 10.32 -7.78 13.91
CA ARG A 119 9.35 -7.70 12.81
C ARG A 119 8.68 -6.34 12.81
N VAL A 120 8.36 -5.84 11.63
CA VAL A 120 7.65 -4.56 11.46
C VAL A 120 6.19 -4.74 11.83
N ASP A 121 5.74 -4.09 12.89
CA ASP A 121 4.34 -4.12 13.33
C ASP A 121 3.53 -2.99 12.71
N ASP A 122 4.03 -1.76 12.75
CA ASP A 122 3.34 -0.60 12.18
C ASP A 122 4.34 0.46 11.72
N ILE A 123 3.88 1.35 10.85
CA ILE A 123 4.68 2.43 10.28
C ILE A 123 3.85 3.71 10.30
N GLU A 124 4.30 4.71 11.03
CA GLU A 124 3.78 6.07 11.00
C GLU A 124 4.61 6.90 10.02
N LEU A 125 3.96 7.48 9.00
CA LEU A 125 4.63 8.37 8.04
C LEU A 125 4.77 9.78 8.61
N LEU A 126 5.99 10.31 8.62
CA LEU A 126 6.29 11.67 9.04
C LEU A 126 6.52 12.53 7.80
N ALA A 127 5.56 13.42 7.50
CA ALA A 127 5.56 14.23 6.27
C ALA A 127 5.34 15.73 6.59
N GLY A 128 6.09 16.28 7.53
CA GLY A 128 6.01 17.70 7.91
C GLY A 128 4.78 18.05 8.72
N GLU A 129 4.69 19.31 9.16
CA GLU A 129 3.48 19.79 9.84
C GLU A 129 2.28 19.61 8.91
N PRO A 130 1.23 18.91 9.36
CA PRO A 130 0.01 18.79 8.58
C PRO A 130 -0.56 20.21 8.43
N ALA A 131 -0.72 20.68 7.19
CA ALA A 131 -1.22 22.03 6.92
C ALA A 131 -2.64 22.28 7.47
N SER A 132 -3.32 21.29 8.04
CA SER A 132 -4.52 21.42 8.86
C SER A 132 -4.83 20.07 9.50
N GLY A 133 -4.62 19.91 10.81
CA GLY A 133 -5.27 18.89 11.65
C GLY A 133 -5.21 17.41 11.23
N ASP A 134 -4.40 17.06 10.23
CA ASP A 134 -4.36 15.71 9.68
C ASP A 134 -3.67 14.79 10.68
N ARG A 135 -4.39 13.73 11.07
CA ARG A 135 -3.90 12.75 12.05
C ARG A 135 -2.67 12.04 11.47
N PRO A 136 -1.72 11.63 12.32
CA PRO A 136 -0.60 10.80 11.87
C PRO A 136 -1.11 9.61 11.06
N THR A 137 -0.55 9.44 9.86
CA THR A 137 -0.98 8.39 8.92
C THR A 137 -0.27 7.10 9.27
N TRP A 138 -0.94 6.28 10.08
CA TRP A 138 -0.49 4.93 10.43
C TRP A 138 -0.79 3.96 9.30
N LEU A 139 0.26 3.35 8.74
CA LEU A 139 0.17 2.52 7.56
C LEU A 139 -0.71 1.29 7.78
N LYS A 140 -0.56 0.57 8.90
CA LYS A 140 -1.39 -0.62 9.19
C LYS A 140 -2.86 -0.26 9.21
N GLN A 141 -3.21 0.89 9.79
CA GLN A 141 -4.59 1.37 9.85
C GLN A 141 -5.11 1.82 8.48
N GLU A 142 -4.32 2.54 7.70
CA GLU A 142 -4.69 2.97 6.35
C GLU A 142 -4.88 1.78 5.40
N LEU A 143 -3.98 0.80 5.46
CA LEU A 143 -4.08 -0.42 4.64
C LEU A 143 -5.27 -1.26 5.06
N ARG A 144 -5.53 -1.40 6.36
CA ARG A 144 -6.74 -2.06 6.86
C ARG A 144 -8.01 -1.42 6.30
N LEU A 145 -8.08 -0.08 6.25
CA LEU A 145 -9.24 0.62 5.66
C LEU A 145 -9.34 0.41 4.15
N ASP A 146 -8.21 0.40 3.44
CA ASP A 146 -8.17 0.18 1.98
C ASP A 146 -8.61 -1.25 1.62
N VAL A 147 -8.19 -2.22 2.41
CA VAL A 147 -8.56 -3.63 2.31
C VAL A 147 -10.01 -3.89 2.73
N ALA A 148 -10.49 -3.24 3.79
CA ALA A 148 -11.86 -3.40 4.29
C ALA A 148 -12.90 -2.73 3.40
N ARG A 149 -12.51 -1.85 2.47
CA ARG A 149 -13.42 -1.32 1.46
C ARG A 149 -13.77 -2.48 0.52
N PRO A 150 -15.04 -2.92 0.48
CA PRO A 150 -15.44 -3.92 -0.48
C PRO A 150 -15.10 -3.37 -1.87
N GLN A 151 -14.29 -4.10 -2.63
CA GLN A 151 -14.17 -3.90 -4.06
C GLN A 151 -15.57 -4.07 -4.61
N ASN A 152 -16.26 -2.94 -4.79
CA ASN A 152 -17.63 -2.88 -5.25
C ASN A 152 -17.75 -3.81 -6.45
N ARG A 153 -18.58 -4.83 -6.26
CA ARG A 153 -19.25 -5.64 -7.27
C ARG A 153 -18.97 -5.09 -8.67
N ARG A 154 -18.16 -5.84 -9.41
CA ARG A 154 -18.21 -5.86 -10.88
C ARG A 154 -19.71 -5.81 -11.24
N PRO A 155 -20.23 -4.78 -11.93
CA PRO A 155 -21.61 -4.84 -12.37
C PRO A 155 -21.72 -6.09 -13.23
N ALA A 156 -22.63 -6.98 -12.86
CA ALA A 156 -22.94 -8.16 -13.63
C ALA A 156 -23.27 -7.69 -15.04
N ALA A 157 -22.44 -8.07 -16.00
CA ALA A 157 -22.85 -8.11 -17.39
C ALA A 157 -24.06 -9.06 -17.47
N GLY A 158 -25.19 -8.57 -17.97
CA GLY A 158 -26.33 -9.39 -18.34
C GLY A 158 -27.51 -9.38 -17.38
N ALA A 159 -28.19 -8.24 -17.26
CA ALA A 159 -29.62 -8.21 -16.93
C ALA A 159 -30.27 -7.06 -17.73
N THR A 160 -30.31 -7.21 -19.06
CA THR A 160 -31.29 -6.48 -19.88
C THR A 160 -32.65 -7.07 -19.56
N ASP A 161 -33.28 -6.53 -18.52
CA ASP A 161 -34.68 -6.78 -18.21
C ASP A 161 -35.52 -5.96 -19.20
N ALA A 162 -36.31 -6.68 -20.00
CA ALA A 162 -37.18 -6.12 -21.01
C ALA A 162 -38.40 -5.44 -20.35
N PRO A 163 -38.82 -4.24 -20.77
CA PRO A 163 -40.14 -3.74 -20.41
C PRO A 163 -41.21 -4.31 -21.36
N LYS A 164 -42.15 -5.07 -20.80
CA LYS A 164 -43.34 -5.61 -21.47
C LYS A 164 -44.57 -4.79 -21.10
N ALA A 165 -45.12 -4.03 -22.05
CA ALA A 165 -46.55 -3.69 -22.29
C ALA A 165 -46.60 -2.50 -23.27
N ALA A 166 -47.46 -2.39 -24.28
CA ALA A 166 -48.83 -2.86 -24.39
C ALA A 166 -49.24 -3.11 -25.87
N LYS A 167 -50.16 -4.07 -26.05
CA LYS A 167 -50.91 -4.30 -27.30
C LYS A 167 -51.92 -3.16 -27.51
N LYS A 168 -52.02 -2.64 -28.74
CA LYS A 168 -53.27 -2.34 -29.49
C LYS A 168 -52.97 -1.52 -30.75
N THR A 169 -52.96 -2.15 -31.92
CA THR A 169 -53.48 -1.55 -33.17
C THR A 169 -53.76 -2.66 -34.18
N PRO A 170 -55.00 -2.83 -34.68
CA PRO A 170 -55.26 -3.56 -35.91
C PRO A 170 -55.18 -2.64 -37.14
N LEU A 171 -54.78 -3.27 -38.24
CA LEU A 171 -54.64 -2.83 -39.63
C LEU A 171 -56.00 -2.42 -40.25
N SER A 172 -56.07 -1.33 -41.04
CA SER A 172 -56.39 -1.36 -42.50
C SER A 172 -56.69 0.02 -43.13
N ASP A 173 -56.18 0.16 -44.35
CA ASP A 173 -56.74 0.77 -45.58
C ASP A 173 -57.01 2.29 -45.71
N ALA A 174 -56.27 2.87 -46.67
CA ALA A 174 -56.57 4.13 -47.37
C ALA A 174 -57.72 3.92 -48.40
N PRO A 175 -58.34 4.96 -49.05
CA PRO A 175 -57.60 5.85 -49.97
C PRO A 175 -58.16 7.27 -50.35
N PHE A 176 -57.29 8.09 -50.98
CA PHE A 176 -57.49 9.17 -52.00
C PHE A 176 -58.25 10.49 -51.67
N PRO A 177 -58.19 11.57 -52.51
CA PRO A 177 -57.22 12.00 -53.56
C PRO A 177 -56.87 13.52 -53.58
N GLY A 178 -55.95 13.94 -54.47
CA GLY A 178 -55.86 15.33 -55.01
C GLY A 178 -54.44 15.92 -55.04
N ALA A 179 -53.67 15.69 -56.11
CA ALA A 179 -53.44 16.63 -57.23
C ALA A 179 -52.34 17.69 -56.94
N THR A 180 -51.05 17.44 -57.26
CA THR A 180 -50.31 17.62 -58.56
C THR A 180 -49.37 18.87 -58.49
N PRO A 181 -48.42 19.10 -59.42
CA PRO A 181 -46.99 18.81 -59.20
C PRO A 181 -46.11 20.06 -59.47
N ASP A 182 -44.78 19.97 -59.33
CA ASP A 182 -43.87 20.47 -60.38
C ASP A 182 -42.40 20.12 -60.11
N VAL A 183 -41.77 19.57 -61.14
CA VAL A 183 -40.33 19.34 -61.36
C VAL A 183 -40.16 19.59 -62.86
N PRO A 184 -39.16 20.37 -63.33
CA PRO A 184 -37.96 19.68 -63.82
C PRO A 184 -36.61 20.42 -63.74
N ALA A 185 -35.58 19.56 -63.73
CA ALA A 185 -34.31 19.64 -64.46
C ALA A 185 -33.18 20.58 -63.98
N GLY A 186 -32.05 19.94 -63.60
CA GLY A 186 -30.71 20.51 -63.80
C GLY A 186 -30.35 20.61 -65.30
N PRO A 187 -29.13 21.03 -65.66
CA PRO A 187 -27.99 20.12 -65.49
C PRO A 187 -26.64 20.78 -65.14
N ASN A 188 -25.72 19.91 -64.70
CA ASN A 188 -24.24 19.93 -64.73
C ASN A 188 -23.51 21.12 -65.37
N GLY A 189 -22.48 21.61 -64.66
CA GLY A 189 -21.39 22.40 -65.22
C GLY A 189 -20.16 22.37 -64.30
N ARG A 190 -19.09 21.76 -64.82
CA ARG A 190 -17.71 21.62 -64.32
C ARG A 190 -17.14 22.70 -63.40
#